data_AF-A0A832H723-F1
#
_entry.id   AF-A0A832H723-F1
#
_cell.length_a   1.000
_cell.length_b   1.000
_cell.length_c   1.000
_cell.angle_alpha   90.00
_cell.angle_beta   90.00
_cell.angle_gamma   90.00
#
_symmetry.space_group_name_H-M   'P 1'
#
loop_
_entity.id
_entity.type
_entity.pdbx_description
1 polymer ?
#
loop_
_entity_poly.entity_id
_entity_poly.type
_entity_poly.pdbx_seq_one_letter_code
_entity_poly.pdbx_strand_id
1 'polypeptide(L)'
;MNRPLHHLSLSKVTLCGGAVAATAAISLFGPGLGRVRAALQDSPKAVLDEAWQIVNREYVDETFNRVNWQAERQVLLDKSYSSRQDAYAALRKSLEKLEDPYTR
;
A
#
# COMPACT_ATOMS: atom_id res chain seq x y z
N MET A 1 -22.03 7.60 -45.34
CA MET A 1 -21.34 8.81 -45.84
C MET A 1 -21.77 9.98 -44.96
N ASN A 2 -20.98 10.77 -44.25
CA ASN A 2 -19.54 11.00 -44.13
C ASN A 2 -19.28 11.67 -42.77
N ARG A 3 -18.21 11.30 -42.06
CA ARG A 3 -17.65 12.10 -40.97
C ARG A 3 -16.89 13.29 -41.57
N PRO A 4 -16.89 14.48 -40.94
CA PRO A 4 -15.77 15.39 -41.04
C PRO A 4 -14.98 15.41 -39.72
N LEU A 5 -13.72 15.05 -39.87
CA LEU A 5 -12.66 15.11 -38.88
C LEU A 5 -12.36 16.57 -38.54
N HIS A 6 -12.32 16.93 -37.26
CA HIS A 6 -11.79 18.21 -36.83
C HIS A 6 -10.26 18.20 -37.00
N HIS A 7 -9.81 18.98 -37.98
CA HIS A 7 -8.42 19.20 -38.35
C HIS A 7 -7.80 20.23 -37.38
N LEU A 8 -7.14 19.76 -36.32
CA LEU A 8 -6.33 20.62 -35.45
C LEU A 8 -4.94 20.75 -36.06
N SER A 9 -4.73 21.92 -36.68
CA SER A 9 -3.51 22.31 -37.37
C SER A 9 -2.56 23.07 -36.44
N LEU A 10 -1.32 22.57 -36.42
CA LEU A 10 -0.05 23.27 -36.32
C LEU A 10 0.17 24.26 -35.15
N SER A 11 0.96 23.82 -34.18
CA SER A 11 1.92 24.69 -33.51
C SER A 11 3.26 23.98 -33.47
N LYS A 12 4.19 24.50 -34.28
CA LYS A 12 5.57 24.04 -34.42
C LYS A 12 6.28 24.16 -33.06
N VAL A 13 6.69 23.03 -32.49
CA VAL A 13 7.60 23.01 -31.34
C VAL A 13 9.01 23.27 -31.86
N THR A 14 9.54 24.44 -31.53
CA THR A 14 10.91 24.83 -31.84
C THR A 14 11.88 24.05 -30.96
N LEU A 15 12.71 23.26 -31.63
CA LEU A 15 13.88 22.56 -31.12
C LEU A 15 14.97 23.57 -30.72
N CYS A 16 15.29 23.67 -29.43
CA CYS A 16 16.56 24.22 -28.94
C CYS A 16 17.24 23.15 -28.08
N GLY A 17 18.49 22.87 -28.41
CA GLY A 17 19.23 21.68 -27.99
C GLY A 17 19.69 21.67 -26.54
N GLY A 18 20.07 20.46 -26.12
CA GLY A 18 20.67 20.15 -24.84
C GLY A 18 20.76 18.64 -24.64
N ALA A 19 21.67 17.98 -25.36
CA ALA A 19 21.97 16.57 -25.12
C ALA A 19 22.78 16.46 -23.82
N VAL A 20 22.16 15.94 -22.75
CA VAL A 20 22.88 15.37 -21.61
C VAL A 20 22.57 13.87 -21.60
N ALA A 21 23.43 13.11 -22.27
CA ALA A 21 23.47 11.66 -22.17
C ALA A 21 24.36 11.27 -20.99
N ALA A 22 23.74 10.83 -19.89
CA ALA A 22 24.37 9.96 -18.89
C ALA A 22 23.27 9.21 -18.12
N THR A 23 22.59 8.28 -18.79
CA THR A 23 21.82 7.25 -18.10
C THR A 23 22.80 6.29 -17.44
N ALA A 24 23.17 6.54 -16.19
CA ALA A 24 23.68 5.49 -15.34
C ALA A 24 22.49 4.57 -15.00
N ALA A 25 22.28 3.54 -15.81
CA ALA A 25 21.33 2.48 -15.51
C ALA A 25 21.89 1.71 -14.31
N ILE A 26 21.40 2.06 -13.12
CA ILE A 26 21.64 1.31 -11.90
C ILE A 26 20.84 0.00 -12.03
N SER A 27 21.47 -1.00 -12.63
CA SER A 27 20.96 -2.37 -12.71
C SER A 27 21.03 -3.03 -11.33
N LEU A 28 20.05 -2.73 -10.46
CA LEU A 28 19.85 -3.41 -9.18
C LEU A 28 18.94 -4.65 -9.28
N PHE A 29 18.94 -5.32 -10.44
CA PHE A 29 18.21 -6.59 -10.61
C PHE A 29 19.16 -7.78 -10.44
N GLY A 30 19.68 -7.94 -9.22
CA GLY A 30 20.32 -9.17 -8.78
C GLY A 30 19.29 -10.19 -8.28
N PRO A 31 19.55 -11.51 -8.34
CA PRO A 31 18.61 -12.56 -7.94
C PRO A 31 18.35 -12.66 -6.41
N GLY A 32 18.58 -11.59 -5.65
CA GLY A 32 18.41 -11.53 -4.20
C GLY A 32 17.00 -11.19 -3.70
N LEU A 33 16.09 -10.75 -4.57
CA LEU A 33 14.74 -10.31 -4.20
C LEU A 33 13.88 -11.41 -3.55
N GLY A 34 14.10 -12.68 -3.87
CA GLY A 34 13.28 -13.79 -3.37
C GLY A 34 13.39 -14.00 -1.86
N ARG A 35 14.61 -13.89 -1.30
CA ARG A 35 14.86 -14.09 0.14
C ARG A 35 14.28 -12.98 1.00
N VAL A 36 14.39 -11.73 0.53
CA VAL A 36 13.81 -10.57 1.23
C VAL A 36 12.28 -10.68 1.24
N ARG A 37 11.65 -11.06 0.11
CA ARG A 37 10.20 -11.21 0.05
C ARG A 37 9.69 -12.30 1.01
N ALA A 38 10.34 -13.46 1.07
CA ALA A 38 9.95 -14.53 2.01
C ALA A 38 10.08 -14.08 3.47
N ALA A 39 11.21 -13.44 3.83
CA ALA A 39 11.42 -12.93 5.19
C ALA A 39 10.44 -11.82 5.59
N LEU A 40 10.00 -10.98 4.63
CA LEU A 40 8.98 -9.97 4.86
C LEU A 40 7.60 -10.59 5.07
N GLN A 41 7.21 -11.58 4.27
CA GLN A 41 5.93 -12.29 4.41
C GLN A 41 5.82 -13.05 5.74
N ASP A 42 6.92 -13.58 6.25
CA ASP A 42 6.95 -14.25 7.57
C ASP A 42 7.10 -13.29 8.76
N SER A 43 7.11 -11.97 8.53
CA SER A 43 7.28 -10.99 9.60
C SER A 43 5.98 -10.77 10.41
N PRO A 44 6.07 -10.45 11.72
CA PRO A 44 4.90 -10.09 12.52
C PRO A 44 4.08 -8.93 11.93
N LYS A 45 4.74 -7.99 11.26
CA LYS A 45 4.07 -6.85 10.60
C LYS A 45 3.30 -7.26 9.34
N ALA A 46 3.76 -8.27 8.60
CA ALA A 46 3.03 -8.74 7.41
C ALA A 46 1.69 -9.37 7.79
N VAL A 47 1.70 -10.26 8.80
CA VAL A 47 0.45 -10.86 9.31
C VAL A 47 -0.51 -9.81 9.85
N LEU A 48 0.01 -8.79 10.55
CA LEU A 48 -0.79 -7.66 11.03
C LEU A 48 -1.42 -6.89 9.86
N ASP A 49 -0.63 -6.59 8.82
CA ASP A 49 -1.11 -5.82 7.67
C ASP A 49 -2.16 -6.59 6.88
N GLU A 50 -1.94 -7.89 6.64
CA GLU A 50 -2.91 -8.75 5.96
C GLU A 50 -4.24 -8.80 6.71
N ALA A 51 -4.20 -9.02 8.02
CA ALA A 51 -5.42 -9.06 8.83
C ALA A 51 -6.12 -7.70 8.88
N TRP A 52 -5.37 -6.59 9.01
CA TRP A 52 -5.93 -5.25 8.93
C TRP A 52 -6.60 -4.99 7.57
N GLN A 53 -5.99 -5.41 6.46
CA GLN A 53 -6.55 -5.27 5.12
C GLN A 53 -7.83 -6.07 4.92
N ILE A 54 -7.92 -7.27 5.51
CA ILE A 54 -9.15 -8.07 5.50
C ILE A 54 -10.26 -7.31 6.21
N VAL A 55 -10.04 -6.84 7.44
CA VAL A 55 -11.04 -6.07 8.18
C VAL A 55 -11.40 -4.79 7.42
N ASN A 56 -10.42 -4.07 6.89
CA ASN A 56 -10.67 -2.84 6.12
C ASN A 56 -11.55 -3.06 4.88
N ARG A 57 -11.52 -4.24 4.27
CA ARG A 57 -12.29 -4.56 3.06
C ARG A 57 -13.64 -5.19 3.37
N GLU A 58 -13.71 -6.02 4.41
CA GLU A 58 -14.85 -6.90 4.69
C GLU A 58 -15.71 -6.42 5.86
N TYR A 59 -15.25 -5.41 6.62
CA TYR A 59 -16.02 -4.88 7.75
C TYR A 59 -17.29 -4.18 7.26
N VAL A 60 -18.42 -4.53 7.87
CA VAL A 60 -19.77 -4.20 7.35
C VAL A 60 -20.11 -2.72 7.53
N ASP A 61 -19.67 -2.11 8.63
CA ASP A 61 -19.90 -0.69 8.89
C ASP A 61 -18.72 0.14 8.36
N GLU A 62 -18.94 0.83 7.25
CA GLU A 62 -17.94 1.68 6.60
C GLU A 62 -17.40 2.81 7.49
N THR A 63 -18.11 3.15 8.58
CA THR A 63 -17.66 4.17 9.54
C THR A 63 -16.78 3.62 10.66
N PHE A 64 -16.57 2.30 10.72
CA PHE A 64 -15.75 1.63 11.74
C PHE A 64 -16.16 2.03 13.16
N ASN A 65 -17.47 2.15 13.43
CA ASN A 65 -18.00 2.69 14.69
C ASN A 65 -17.37 4.05 15.08
N ARG A 66 -17.20 4.96 14.11
CA ARG A 66 -16.55 6.28 14.26
C ARG A 66 -15.07 6.22 14.66
N VAL A 67 -14.44 5.05 14.62
CA VAL A 67 -13.00 4.90 14.81
C VAL A 67 -12.30 5.30 13.52
N ASN A 68 -11.24 6.11 13.62
CA ASN A 68 -10.38 6.40 12.47
C ASN A 68 -9.50 5.17 12.16
N TRP A 69 -10.06 4.22 11.42
CA TRP A 69 -9.43 2.92 11.16
C TRP A 69 -8.11 3.03 10.40
N GLN A 70 -7.99 4.00 9.50
CA GLN A 70 -6.75 4.28 8.79
C GLN A 70 -5.64 4.79 9.73
N ALA A 71 -5.99 5.63 10.71
CA ALA A 71 -5.04 6.08 11.72
C ALA A 71 -4.61 4.94 12.66
N GLU A 72 -5.53 4.04 13.02
CA GLU A 72 -5.20 2.83 13.79
C GLU A 72 -4.16 1.96 13.07
N ARG A 73 -4.22 1.85 11.74
CA ARG A 73 -3.19 1.16 10.95
C ARG A 73 -1.80 1.74 11.17
N GLN A 74 -1.68 3.07 11.14
CA GLN A 74 -0.39 3.73 11.33
C GLN A 74 0.15 3.45 12.73
N VAL A 75 -0.70 3.56 13.76
CA VAL A 75 -0.35 3.23 15.15
C VAL A 75 0.11 1.77 15.28
N LEU A 76 -0.51 0.84 14.56
CA LEU A 76 -0.13 -0.57 14.55
C LEU A 76 1.21 -0.80 13.84
N LEU A 77 1.45 -0.15 12.70
CA LEU A 77 2.65 -0.34 11.89
C LEU A 77 3.90 0.37 12.45
N ASP A 78 3.72 1.46 13.20
CA ASP A 78 4.81 2.18 13.87
C ASP A 78 5.42 1.38 15.03
N LYS A 79 4.70 0.39 15.56
CA LYS A 79 5.17 -0.43 16.68
C LYS A 79 6.15 -1.53 16.23
N SER A 80 7.06 -1.88 17.12
CA SER A 80 7.93 -3.05 16.97
C SER A 80 7.31 -4.26 17.65
N TYR A 81 7.38 -5.42 16.98
CA TYR A 81 6.82 -6.68 17.46
C TYR A 81 7.90 -7.74 17.44
N SER A 82 8.04 -8.47 18.55
CA SER A 82 9.03 -9.54 18.70
C SER A 82 8.51 -10.88 18.17
N SER A 83 7.19 -11.05 18.11
CA SER A 83 6.54 -12.27 17.66
C SER A 83 5.21 -11.99 16.92
N ARG A 84 4.72 -12.99 16.17
CA ARG A 84 3.38 -12.92 15.55
C ARG A 84 2.28 -12.81 16.59
N GLN A 85 2.45 -13.45 17.75
CA GLN A 85 1.52 -13.40 18.87
C GLN A 85 1.38 -11.97 19.42
N ASP A 86 2.48 -11.24 19.52
CA ASP A 86 2.45 -9.82 19.95
C ASP A 86 1.68 -8.95 18.94
N ALA A 87 1.90 -9.19 17.64
CA ALA A 87 1.19 -8.50 16.57
C ALA A 87 -0.32 -8.80 16.60
N TYR A 88 -0.71 -10.07 16.79
CA TYR A 88 -2.12 -10.45 16.95
C TYR A 88 -2.76 -9.81 18.20
N ALA A 89 -2.04 -9.77 19.32
CA ALA A 89 -2.54 -9.14 20.54
C ALA A 89 -2.73 -7.62 20.35
N ALA A 90 -1.83 -6.96 19.62
CA ALA A 90 -1.99 -5.55 19.28
C ALA A 90 -3.16 -5.29 18.34
N LEU A 91 -3.33 -6.11 17.30
CA LEU A 91 -4.46 -6.01 16.39
C LEU A 91 -5.78 -6.22 17.13
N ARG A 92 -5.88 -7.24 18.00
CA ARG A 92 -7.10 -7.51 18.78
C ARG A 92 -7.52 -6.31 19.62
N LYS A 93 -6.57 -5.64 20.27
CA LYS A 93 -6.84 -4.40 21.02
C LYS A 93 -7.37 -3.27 20.13
N SER A 94 -6.94 -3.20 18.87
CA SER A 94 -7.50 -2.24 17.91
C SER A 94 -8.90 -2.67 17.43
N LEU A 95 -9.16 -3.96 17.24
CA LEU A 95 -10.50 -4.47 16.90
C LEU A 95 -11.51 -4.24 18.01
N GLU A 96 -11.10 -4.35 19.28
CA GLU A 96 -11.95 -4.05 20.44
C GLU A 96 -12.52 -2.62 20.41
N LYS A 97 -11.79 -1.66 19.80
CA LYS A 97 -12.26 -0.28 19.65
C LYS A 97 -13.45 -0.13 18.70
N LEU A 98 -13.65 -1.10 17.81
CA LEU A 98 -14.80 -1.12 16.91
C LEU A 98 -16.10 -1.44 17.68
N GLU A 99 -15.99 -1.94 18.91
CA GLU A 99 -17.11 -2.35 19.78
C GLU A 99 -18.08 -3.35 19.12
N ASP A 100 -17.60 -4.10 18.12
CA ASP A 100 -18.38 -5.12 17.43
C ASP A 100 -18.10 -6.51 18.02
N PRO A 101 -19.09 -7.18 18.62
CA PRO A 101 -18.90 -8.49 19.22
C PRO A 101 -18.52 -9.59 18.23
N TYR A 102 -18.73 -9.38 16.92
CA TYR A 102 -18.45 -10.34 15.86
C TYR A 102 -17.07 -10.16 15.19
N THR A 103 -16.31 -9.12 15.56
CA THR A 103 -14.99 -8.81 14.98
C THR A 103 -13.88 -9.00 16.03
N ARG A 104 -13.07 -10.08 15.95
CA ARG A 104 -12.10 -10.48 17.00
C ARG A 104 -10.84 -11.20 16.51
#